data_AF-A0A433P9R8-F1
#
_entry.id   AF-A0A433P9R8-F1
#
_cell.length_a   1.000
_cell.length_b   1.000
_cell.length_c   1.000
_cell.angle_alpha   90.00
_cell.angle_beta   90.00
_cell.angle_gamma   90.00
#
_symmetry.space_group_name_H-M   'P 1'
#
loop_
_entity.id
_entity.type
_entity.pdbx_description
1 polymer ?
#
loop_
_entity_poly.entity_id
_entity_poly.type
_entity_poly.pdbx_seq_one_letter_code
_entity_poly.pdbx_strand_id
1 'polypeptide(L)'
;MKTTLLLGALLLAPVIDAVCPEIQGYWCGKPYPRCILEETPPAVVQYNAPSWATQQVFIARSNLDQRSDSQPLEFMITPRLLPYMESDTVASLIIDIAHPHNHSDLHIASKPLFPATRLQSKPTQEVYFDITQLAPQRDPHIIQISIATTDETVIYQTTVTLYRLPPNPTDASVVRIDHLLGNIIPPNELSAPIFPYGSYVSGNWILGDSPAAIASLRDSKFKIANIVPGLPPYDYEPLDKVFQLAEEEGVWIQYDMRWSLTNLTLLEEQVERFKKYKNLLTWYTADEPDGTDWLNTTIAQTAYDLVKKLDPYHPVALVLNCLHASAEYASTTDIIMTIRSTIDTCIPFQLGNLKDVYPAGIDLAKCTPTDGVCGCDDCIGSISADIEARWETFSRDLASVQGKARVPQWMVLQG
;
A
#
# COMPACT_ATOMS: atom_id res chain seq x y z
N MET A 1 29.29 -47.79 54.04
CA MET A 1 29.49 -46.41 53.54
C MET A 1 28.21 -45.94 52.86
N LYS A 2 27.96 -44.63 52.77
CA LYS A 2 26.86 -44.06 51.95
C LYS A 2 27.43 -43.56 50.63
N THR A 3 26.74 -43.84 49.52
CA THR A 3 27.11 -43.34 48.19
C THR A 3 26.43 -41.99 47.96
N THR A 4 27.19 -40.93 47.77
CA THR A 4 26.66 -39.59 47.47
C THR A 4 26.70 -39.36 45.97
N LEU A 5 25.53 -39.14 45.35
CA LEU A 5 25.47 -38.57 44.00
C LEU A 5 25.91 -37.10 44.07
N LEU A 6 26.88 -36.71 43.24
CA LEU A 6 27.05 -35.30 42.86
C LEU A 6 26.10 -35.02 41.70
N LEU A 7 25.08 -34.19 41.95
CA LEU A 7 24.39 -33.51 40.86
C LEU A 7 25.31 -32.41 40.32
N GLY A 8 25.61 -32.46 39.03
CA GLY A 8 26.25 -31.32 38.36
C GLY A 8 25.25 -30.17 38.28
N ALA A 9 25.52 -29.07 38.95
CA ALA A 9 24.73 -27.86 38.79
C ALA A 9 24.94 -27.31 37.38
N LEU A 10 23.89 -27.31 36.55
CA LEU A 10 23.88 -26.50 35.34
C LEU A 10 23.97 -25.04 35.78
N LEU A 11 25.06 -24.37 35.41
CA LEU A 11 25.12 -22.91 35.47
C LEU A 11 24.17 -22.39 34.39
N LEU A 12 22.94 -22.05 34.81
CA LEU A 12 22.10 -21.14 34.06
C LEU A 12 22.89 -19.85 33.89
N ALA A 13 23.27 -19.54 32.65
CA ALA A 13 23.69 -18.19 32.32
C ALA A 13 22.52 -17.25 32.67
N PRO A 14 22.78 -16.07 33.26
CA PRO A 14 21.72 -15.10 33.47
C PRO A 14 21.12 -14.75 32.11
N VAL A 15 19.79 -14.89 31.99
CA VAL A 15 19.07 -14.17 30.93
C VAL A 15 19.34 -12.70 31.21
N ILE A 16 20.04 -12.05 30.29
CA ILE A 16 20.24 -10.60 30.35
C ILE A 16 18.93 -10.01 29.85
N ASP A 17 18.04 -9.67 30.79
CA ASP A 17 16.93 -8.76 30.49
C ASP A 17 17.54 -7.47 29.96
N ALA A 18 17.44 -7.28 28.63
CA ALA A 18 17.96 -6.11 27.94
C ALA A 18 17.05 -4.93 28.24
N VAL A 19 17.23 -4.32 29.42
CA VAL A 19 16.54 -3.09 29.82
C VAL A 19 17.01 -1.97 28.89
N CYS A 20 16.24 -1.69 27.84
CA CYS A 20 16.46 -0.61 26.89
C CYS A 20 15.82 0.69 27.42
N PRO A 21 16.56 1.59 28.10
CA PRO A 21 15.95 2.61 28.95
C PRO A 21 15.85 3.99 28.29
N GLU A 22 16.31 4.13 27.04
CA GLU A 22 16.35 5.40 26.32
C GLU A 22 15.70 5.26 24.93
N ILE A 23 14.63 6.04 24.74
CA ILE A 23 13.98 6.27 23.45
C ILE A 23 14.98 7.02 22.54
N GLN A 24 15.09 6.64 21.27
CA GLN A 24 15.90 7.37 20.28
C GLN A 24 15.20 8.66 19.82
N GLY A 25 13.90 8.57 19.59
CA GLY A 25 12.98 9.69 19.37
C GLY A 25 11.54 9.21 19.32
N TYR A 26 10.61 10.16 19.27
CA TYR A 26 9.28 9.89 18.74
C TYR A 26 9.33 10.13 17.24
N TRP A 27 8.72 9.22 16.46
CA TRP A 27 8.58 9.39 15.02
C TRP A 27 7.14 9.11 14.61
N CYS A 28 6.48 10.13 14.06
CA CYS A 28 5.08 10.07 13.64
C CYS A 28 4.14 9.49 14.71
N GLY A 29 4.28 10.01 15.93
CA GLY A 29 3.49 9.64 17.12
C GLY A 29 3.93 8.38 17.86
N LYS A 30 4.70 7.47 17.24
CA LYS A 30 5.22 6.25 17.89
C LYS A 30 6.54 6.53 18.63
N PRO A 31 6.76 5.97 19.84
CA PRO A 31 8.08 5.96 20.48
C PRO A 31 8.94 4.83 19.90
N TYR A 32 10.21 5.10 19.58
CA TYR A 32 11.15 4.09 19.08
C TYR A 32 12.33 3.89 20.05
N PRO A 33 12.56 2.68 20.59
CA PRO A 33 13.67 2.40 21.51
C PRO A 33 15.02 2.41 20.79
N ARG A 34 16.11 2.80 21.48
CA ARG A 34 17.48 2.81 20.92
C ARG A 34 18.02 1.45 20.46
N CYS A 35 17.39 0.37 20.89
CA CYS A 35 17.73 -0.96 20.43
C CYS A 35 16.52 -1.48 19.66
N ILE A 36 16.74 -1.79 18.39
CA ILE A 36 16.02 -2.91 17.77
C ILE A 36 16.41 -4.12 18.61
N LEU A 37 15.53 -4.53 19.54
CA LEU A 37 15.52 -5.92 19.96
C LEU A 37 15.34 -6.72 18.68
N GLU A 38 16.18 -7.75 18.44
CA GLU A 38 15.81 -8.75 17.45
C GLU A 38 14.39 -9.19 17.79
N GLU A 39 13.45 -9.02 16.85
CA GLU A 39 12.15 -9.66 16.97
C GLU A 39 12.39 -11.17 16.92
N THR A 40 12.63 -11.77 18.09
CA THR A 40 12.49 -13.21 18.29
C THR A 40 11.10 -13.56 17.75
N PRO A 41 11.01 -14.23 16.59
CA PRO A 41 9.80 -14.19 15.78
C PRO A 41 8.65 -14.75 16.61
N PRO A 42 7.57 -13.97 16.83
CA PRO A 42 6.83 -13.91 18.09
C PRO A 42 6.52 -15.30 18.65
N ALA A 43 7.33 -15.69 19.64
CA ALA A 43 7.65 -17.08 19.97
C ALA A 43 6.43 -18.01 19.96
N VAL A 44 6.27 -18.75 18.85
CA VAL A 44 5.01 -19.27 18.29
C VAL A 44 3.86 -19.25 19.29
N VAL A 45 3.23 -18.08 19.40
CA VAL A 45 2.04 -17.93 20.23
C VAL A 45 0.98 -18.85 19.62
N GLN A 46 0.51 -19.82 20.40
CA GLN A 46 -0.69 -20.57 20.06
C GLN A 46 -1.89 -19.64 20.14
N TYR A 47 -2.06 -18.83 19.09
CA TYR A 47 -3.30 -18.18 18.73
C TYR A 47 -4.31 -19.28 18.44
N ASN A 48 -4.95 -19.78 19.51
CA ASN A 48 -6.30 -20.34 19.45
C ASN A 48 -7.18 -19.24 18.87
N ALA A 49 -7.27 -19.19 17.54
CA ALA A 49 -7.70 -18.03 16.78
C ALA A 49 -8.97 -17.43 17.39
N PRO A 50 -8.88 -16.25 18.03
CA PRO A 50 -10.07 -15.61 18.57
C PRO A 50 -11.08 -15.37 17.45
N SER A 51 -12.37 -15.33 17.76
CA SER A 51 -13.43 -15.14 16.76
C SER A 51 -13.41 -13.76 16.04
N TRP A 52 -12.39 -12.94 16.31
CA TRP A 52 -12.09 -11.64 15.72
C TRP A 52 -10.73 -11.59 15.00
N ALA A 53 -9.94 -12.68 14.96
CA ALA A 53 -8.58 -12.76 14.38
C ALA A 53 -8.52 -12.60 12.84
N THR A 54 -9.58 -12.07 12.26
CA THR A 54 -9.84 -11.89 10.84
C THR A 54 -10.02 -10.42 10.48
N GLN A 55 -9.56 -9.47 11.31
CA GLN A 55 -9.89 -8.04 11.18
C GLN A 55 -8.68 -7.11 11.04
N GLN A 56 -8.33 -6.78 9.79
CA GLN A 56 -7.65 -5.52 9.45
C GLN A 56 -8.48 -4.83 8.37
N VAL A 57 -8.99 -3.63 8.64
CA VAL A 57 -10.06 -3.02 7.82
C VAL A 57 -9.53 -1.96 6.85
N PHE A 58 -9.32 -2.39 5.60
CA PHE A 58 -8.85 -1.54 4.51
C PHE A 58 -10.01 -0.78 3.84
N ILE A 59 -10.36 0.38 4.40
CA ILE A 59 -11.38 1.28 3.82
C ILE A 59 -10.86 1.92 2.52
N ALA A 60 -11.74 2.09 1.53
CA ALA A 60 -11.51 2.88 0.31
C ALA A 60 -12.59 3.98 0.15
N ARG A 61 -12.17 5.23 -0.08
CA ARG A 61 -13.06 6.39 -0.33
C ARG A 61 -12.45 7.43 -1.29
N SER A 62 -13.12 7.74 -2.39
CA SER A 62 -12.74 8.83 -3.30
C SER A 62 -13.30 10.19 -2.84
N ASN A 63 -12.64 10.87 -1.91
CA ASN A 63 -13.04 12.21 -1.46
C ASN A 63 -12.63 13.28 -2.49
N LEU A 64 -13.52 13.63 -3.42
CA LEU A 64 -13.29 14.67 -4.44
C LEU A 64 -13.81 16.06 -4.03
N ASP A 65 -14.85 16.11 -3.19
CA ASP A 65 -15.67 17.31 -2.97
C ASP A 65 -15.11 18.30 -1.93
N GLN A 66 -13.94 18.02 -1.32
CA GLN A 66 -13.30 18.88 -0.32
C GLN A 66 -11.96 19.48 -0.80
N ARG A 67 -11.93 20.05 -2.01
CA ARG A 67 -10.82 20.91 -2.42
C ARG A 67 -10.97 22.30 -1.80
N SER A 68 -10.05 22.66 -0.91
CA SER A 68 -9.85 24.04 -0.48
C SER A 68 -9.31 24.89 -1.63
N ASP A 69 -9.72 26.16 -1.70
CA ASP A 69 -9.27 27.20 -2.65
C ASP A 69 -7.74 27.47 -2.65
N SER A 70 -6.97 26.75 -1.82
CA SER A 70 -5.55 26.94 -1.56
C SER A 70 -4.61 26.02 -2.37
N GLN A 71 -5.12 25.03 -3.10
CA GLN A 71 -4.30 24.10 -3.87
C GLN A 71 -3.98 24.64 -5.29
N PRO A 72 -2.71 24.64 -5.75
CA PRO A 72 -2.27 25.40 -6.92
C PRO A 72 -2.55 24.72 -8.29
N LEU A 73 -3.05 23.48 -8.31
CA LEU A 73 -3.26 22.72 -9.54
C LEU A 73 -4.69 22.89 -10.08
N GLU A 74 -4.85 23.89 -10.97
CA GLU A 74 -6.11 24.21 -11.65
C GLU A 74 -6.71 23.00 -12.41
N PHE A 75 -5.84 22.18 -13.01
CA PHE A 75 -6.18 20.94 -13.72
C PHE A 75 -5.34 19.77 -13.20
N MET A 76 -5.97 18.62 -12.98
CA MET A 76 -5.28 17.34 -12.78
C MET A 76 -5.83 16.29 -13.75
N ILE A 77 -4.92 15.49 -14.32
CA ILE A 77 -5.23 14.59 -15.44
C ILE A 77 -4.62 13.22 -15.13
N THR A 78 -5.45 12.18 -15.10
CA THR A 78 -5.07 10.81 -14.70
C THR A 78 -5.66 9.79 -15.67
N PRO A 79 -4.93 8.81 -16.22
CA PRO A 79 -5.53 7.71 -16.95
C PRO A 79 -6.50 6.94 -16.05
N ARG A 80 -7.71 6.62 -16.52
CA ARG A 80 -8.68 5.95 -15.65
C ARG A 80 -8.21 4.56 -15.21
N LEU A 81 -7.93 3.69 -16.18
CA LEU A 81 -7.36 2.37 -15.91
C LEU A 81 -5.85 2.39 -16.10
N LEU A 82 -5.13 1.64 -15.27
CA LEU A 82 -3.75 1.19 -15.53
C LEU A 82 -3.55 -0.24 -15.01
N PRO A 83 -2.87 -1.13 -15.77
CA PRO A 83 -2.55 -0.99 -17.19
C PRO A 83 -3.79 -1.14 -18.08
N TYR A 84 -3.72 -0.61 -19.30
CA TYR A 84 -4.54 -1.08 -20.42
C TYR A 84 -3.83 -2.25 -21.12
N MET A 85 -4.58 -3.13 -21.76
CA MET A 85 -4.08 -4.29 -22.51
C MET A 85 -4.22 -4.07 -24.02
N GLU A 86 -3.52 -4.87 -24.83
CA GLU A 86 -3.67 -4.85 -26.29
C GLU A 86 -5.10 -5.16 -26.77
N SER A 87 -5.86 -5.93 -25.98
CA SER A 87 -7.27 -6.24 -26.22
C SER A 87 -8.20 -5.04 -26.05
N ASP A 88 -7.75 -4.01 -25.34
CA ASP A 88 -8.55 -2.82 -25.09
C ASP A 88 -8.54 -1.91 -26.34
N THR A 89 -9.72 -1.45 -26.74
CA THR A 89 -9.92 -0.58 -27.90
C THR A 89 -10.29 0.86 -27.53
N VAL A 90 -10.73 1.09 -26.29
CA VAL A 90 -11.10 2.41 -25.77
C VAL A 90 -10.46 2.61 -24.41
N ALA A 91 -9.95 3.82 -24.18
CA ALA A 91 -9.43 4.28 -22.90
C ALA A 91 -10.03 5.65 -22.54
N SER A 92 -9.91 6.06 -21.27
CA SER A 92 -10.26 7.41 -20.84
C SER A 92 -9.18 8.04 -19.98
N LEU A 93 -9.08 9.38 -20.08
CA LEU A 93 -8.42 10.23 -19.08
C LEU A 93 -9.49 10.87 -18.21
N ILE A 94 -9.32 10.80 -16.90
CA ILE A 94 -10.08 11.58 -15.93
C ILE A 94 -9.40 12.95 -15.81
N ILE A 95 -10.20 14.00 -15.92
CA ILE A 95 -9.79 15.39 -15.81
C ILE A 95 -10.57 16.00 -14.65
N ASP A 96 -9.86 16.43 -13.62
CA ASP A 96 -10.41 17.22 -12.53
C ASP A 96 -10.04 18.70 -12.70
N ILE A 97 -11.00 19.58 -12.46
CA ILE A 97 -10.91 21.02 -12.61
C ILE A 97 -11.27 21.66 -11.27
N ALA A 98 -10.37 22.47 -10.70
CA ALA A 98 -10.58 23.07 -9.38
C ALA A 98 -11.74 24.10 -9.38
N HIS A 99 -11.80 24.96 -10.40
CA HIS A 99 -12.74 26.09 -10.44
C HIS A 99 -13.60 26.07 -11.73
N PRO A 100 -14.40 25.03 -12.00
CA PRO A 100 -15.01 24.78 -13.32
C PRO A 100 -15.88 25.94 -13.85
N HIS A 101 -16.47 26.75 -12.97
CA HIS A 101 -17.28 27.91 -13.35
C HIS A 101 -16.47 29.12 -13.87
N ASN A 102 -15.17 29.17 -13.62
CA ASN A 102 -14.26 30.17 -14.19
C ASN A 102 -13.83 29.81 -15.62
N HIS A 103 -14.20 28.62 -16.11
CA HIS A 103 -13.68 28.03 -17.35
C HIS A 103 -14.77 27.87 -18.42
N SER A 104 -15.19 28.99 -19.01
CA SER A 104 -15.94 28.98 -20.26
C SER A 104 -15.04 28.54 -21.42
N ASP A 105 -15.46 27.48 -22.12
CA ASP A 105 -14.96 27.08 -23.46
C ASP A 105 -13.50 26.60 -23.57
N LEU A 106 -13.02 25.90 -22.55
CA LEU A 106 -11.76 25.15 -22.64
C LEU A 106 -11.87 23.90 -23.52
N HIS A 107 -10.77 23.54 -24.16
CA HIS A 107 -10.58 22.34 -24.97
C HIS A 107 -9.32 21.60 -24.53
N ILE A 108 -9.42 20.28 -24.35
CA ILE A 108 -8.28 19.40 -24.10
C ILE A 108 -7.88 18.67 -25.40
N ALA A 109 -6.58 18.56 -25.66
CA ALA A 109 -6.04 17.81 -26.79
C ALA A 109 -4.88 16.92 -26.34
N SER A 110 -4.64 15.84 -27.08
CA SER A 110 -3.50 14.94 -26.88
C SER A 110 -2.84 14.61 -28.21
N LYS A 111 -1.51 14.62 -28.23
CA LYS A 111 -0.72 14.12 -29.36
C LYS A 111 -0.05 12.80 -28.92
N PRO A 112 -0.31 11.66 -29.59
CA PRO A 112 -1.12 11.49 -30.81
C PRO A 112 -2.63 11.27 -30.60
N LEU A 113 -3.10 11.07 -29.37
CA LEU A 113 -4.32 10.28 -29.10
C LEU A 113 -5.66 10.88 -29.55
N PHE A 114 -5.88 12.19 -29.41
CA PHE A 114 -7.19 12.78 -29.66
C PHE A 114 -7.14 14.28 -30.00
N PRO A 115 -7.99 14.75 -30.94
CA PRO A 115 -8.09 16.16 -31.29
C PRO A 115 -8.72 16.99 -30.16
N ALA A 116 -8.65 18.32 -30.30
CA ALA A 116 -9.23 19.27 -29.36
C ALA A 116 -10.71 18.96 -29.05
N THR A 117 -10.97 18.59 -27.79
CA THR A 117 -12.25 18.13 -27.27
C THR A 117 -12.73 19.11 -26.20
N ARG A 118 -13.93 19.70 -26.36
CA ARG A 118 -14.46 20.73 -25.45
C ARG A 118 -14.74 20.14 -24.07
N LEU A 119 -14.16 20.74 -23.04
CA LEU A 119 -14.42 20.41 -21.64
C LEU A 119 -15.77 20.99 -21.20
N GLN A 120 -16.45 20.28 -20.29
CA GLN A 120 -17.66 20.74 -19.63
C GLN A 120 -17.31 21.50 -18.33
N SER A 121 -18.07 22.53 -17.97
CA SER A 121 -17.97 23.21 -16.65
C SER A 121 -18.51 22.29 -15.54
N LYS A 122 -17.73 21.27 -15.15
CA LYS A 122 -18.00 20.39 -14.01
C LYS A 122 -16.68 19.93 -13.35
N PRO A 123 -16.66 19.63 -12.03
CA PRO A 123 -15.41 19.37 -11.30
C PRO A 123 -14.62 18.16 -11.80
N THR A 124 -15.29 17.08 -12.20
CA THR A 124 -14.67 15.84 -12.71
C THR A 124 -15.31 15.43 -14.03
N GLN A 125 -14.51 15.04 -15.02
CA GLN A 125 -14.98 14.50 -16.29
C GLN A 125 -14.03 13.50 -16.92
N GLU A 126 -14.56 12.58 -17.73
CA GLU A 126 -13.76 11.68 -18.55
C GLU A 126 -13.73 12.17 -20.01
N VAL A 127 -12.56 12.09 -20.65
CA VAL A 127 -12.42 12.16 -22.11
C VAL A 127 -11.95 10.81 -22.62
N TYR A 128 -12.76 10.22 -23.49
CA TYR A 128 -12.57 8.89 -24.07
C TYR A 128 -11.86 8.98 -25.43
N PHE A 129 -10.99 8.03 -25.72
CA PHE A 129 -10.19 7.99 -26.96
C PHE A 129 -9.90 6.55 -27.40
N ASP A 130 -9.57 6.41 -28.70
CA ASP A 130 -9.10 5.15 -29.28
C ASP A 130 -7.65 4.89 -28.88
N ILE A 131 -7.44 3.87 -28.04
CA ILE A 131 -6.11 3.48 -27.55
C ILE A 131 -5.34 2.61 -28.55
N THR A 132 -5.99 2.12 -29.61
CA THR A 132 -5.32 1.26 -30.61
C THR A 132 -4.22 1.98 -31.39
N GLN A 133 -4.25 3.32 -31.38
CA GLN A 133 -3.22 4.22 -31.91
C GLN A 133 -1.85 4.09 -31.20
N LEU A 134 -1.82 3.57 -29.97
CA LEU A 134 -0.58 3.24 -29.25
C LEU A 134 -0.21 1.77 -29.49
N ALA A 135 1.03 1.50 -29.90
CA ALA A 135 1.51 0.12 -30.00
C ALA A 135 1.52 -0.56 -28.61
N PRO A 136 1.15 -1.84 -28.49
CA PRO A 136 1.38 -2.60 -27.26
C PRO A 136 2.88 -2.76 -26.99
N GLN A 137 3.32 -2.40 -25.78
CA GLN A 137 4.73 -2.46 -25.36
C GLN A 137 4.83 -2.56 -23.82
N ARG A 138 5.98 -2.97 -23.30
CA ARG A 138 6.20 -3.06 -21.84
C ARG A 138 6.51 -1.70 -21.21
N ASP A 139 7.31 -0.89 -21.89
CA ASP A 139 7.65 0.46 -21.44
C ASP A 139 6.43 1.39 -21.56
N PRO A 140 6.23 2.36 -20.64
CA PRO A 140 5.06 3.24 -20.71
C PRO A 140 5.12 4.22 -21.88
N HIS A 141 3.96 4.59 -22.40
CA HIS A 141 3.80 5.72 -23.31
C HIS A 141 3.76 7.02 -22.51
N ILE A 142 4.62 7.99 -22.86
CA ILE A 142 4.58 9.34 -22.32
C ILE A 142 3.71 10.20 -23.24
N ILE A 143 2.51 10.53 -22.77
CA ILE A 143 1.50 11.23 -23.56
C ILE A 143 1.52 12.72 -23.22
N GLN A 144 1.73 13.57 -24.22
CA GLN A 144 1.58 15.02 -24.06
C GLN A 144 0.10 15.42 -24.10
N ILE A 145 -0.30 16.22 -23.11
CA ILE A 145 -1.65 16.78 -22.95
C ILE A 145 -1.57 18.30 -22.88
N SER A 146 -2.46 18.98 -23.59
CA SER A 146 -2.61 20.44 -23.54
C SER A 146 -4.07 20.83 -23.34
N ILE A 147 -4.32 21.83 -22.49
CA ILE A 147 -5.62 22.50 -22.35
C ILE A 147 -5.48 23.93 -22.87
N ALA A 148 -6.41 24.33 -23.73
CA ALA A 148 -6.42 25.63 -24.41
C ALA A 148 -7.81 26.27 -24.40
N THR A 149 -7.88 27.59 -24.57
CA THR A 149 -9.11 28.34 -24.84
C THR A 149 -9.53 28.26 -26.31
N THR A 150 -10.71 28.78 -26.64
CA THR A 150 -11.31 28.76 -28.00
C THR A 150 -10.55 29.53 -29.08
N ASP A 151 -9.60 30.39 -28.68
CA ASP A 151 -8.67 31.11 -29.55
C ASP A 151 -7.34 30.34 -29.78
N GLU A 152 -7.31 29.06 -29.39
CA GLU A 152 -6.14 28.17 -29.39
C GLU A 152 -4.99 28.57 -28.43
N THR A 153 -5.19 29.57 -27.56
CA THR A 153 -4.22 29.93 -26.52
C THR A 153 -4.11 28.80 -25.49
N VAL A 154 -2.95 28.13 -25.45
CA VAL A 154 -2.67 27.05 -24.50
C VAL A 154 -2.41 27.63 -23.11
N ILE A 155 -3.28 27.30 -22.16
CA ILE A 155 -3.18 27.77 -20.77
C ILE A 155 -2.48 26.77 -19.84
N TYR A 156 -2.48 25.48 -20.20
CA TYR A 156 -1.91 24.42 -19.37
C TYR A 156 -1.35 23.29 -20.24
N GLN A 157 -0.21 22.73 -19.84
CA GLN A 157 0.41 21.55 -20.47
C GLN A 157 0.93 20.60 -19.39
N THR A 158 0.82 19.30 -19.65
CA THR A 158 1.38 18.25 -18.78
C THR A 158 1.67 16.98 -19.59
N THR A 159 2.33 16.01 -18.95
CA THR A 159 2.53 14.67 -19.49
C THR A 159 1.87 13.63 -18.59
N VAL A 160 1.14 12.69 -19.18
CA VAL A 160 0.58 11.53 -18.46
C VAL A 160 1.22 10.23 -18.95
N THR A 161 1.56 9.36 -18.01
CA THR A 161 2.17 8.05 -18.25
C THR A 161 1.07 7.02 -18.46
N LEU A 162 1.08 6.30 -19.59
CA LEU A 162 0.05 5.29 -19.92
C LEU A 162 0.67 3.98 -20.37
N TYR A 163 0.34 2.89 -19.68
CA TYR A 163 0.72 1.54 -20.07
C TYR A 163 -0.35 0.92 -20.98
N ARG A 164 0.03 0.55 -22.21
CA ARG A 164 -0.73 -0.37 -23.08
C ARG A 164 0.11 -1.62 -23.29
N LEU A 165 -0.15 -2.67 -22.52
CA LEU A 165 0.72 -3.84 -22.45
C LEU A 165 0.31 -4.91 -23.49
N PRO A 166 1.28 -5.70 -24.01
CA PRO A 166 1.00 -6.96 -24.70
C PRO A 166 0.45 -8.01 -23.68
N PRO A 167 0.12 -9.25 -24.08
CA PRO A 167 -0.31 -10.28 -23.14
C PRO A 167 0.80 -10.60 -22.12
N ASN A 168 0.43 -10.95 -20.89
CA ASN A 168 1.41 -11.26 -19.84
C ASN A 168 2.23 -12.50 -20.26
N PRO A 169 3.57 -12.40 -20.44
CA PRO A 169 4.39 -13.48 -21.00
C PRO A 169 4.50 -14.72 -20.10
N THR A 170 4.05 -14.66 -18.84
CA THR A 170 3.98 -15.81 -17.93
C THR A 170 2.61 -16.50 -17.91
N ASP A 171 1.60 -15.99 -18.65
CA ASP A 171 0.18 -16.35 -18.50
C ASP A 171 -0.36 -16.10 -17.07
N ALA A 172 0.33 -15.29 -16.27
CA ALA A 172 -0.12 -14.87 -14.95
C ALA A 172 -1.22 -13.80 -15.03
N SER A 173 -1.71 -13.38 -13.86
CA SER A 173 -2.71 -12.34 -13.70
C SER A 173 -2.30 -10.99 -14.31
N VAL A 174 -3.29 -10.12 -14.50
CA VAL A 174 -3.10 -8.68 -14.74
C VAL A 174 -4.10 -7.96 -13.85
N VAL A 175 -3.62 -7.16 -12.91
CA VAL A 175 -4.46 -6.46 -11.95
C VAL A 175 -4.48 -4.98 -12.32
N ARG A 176 -5.66 -4.48 -12.66
CA ARG A 176 -5.88 -3.10 -13.08
C ARG A 176 -6.29 -2.23 -11.88
N ILE A 177 -5.94 -0.97 -11.92
CA ILE A 177 -6.43 0.08 -11.01
C ILE A 177 -7.54 0.85 -11.72
N ASP A 178 -8.63 1.23 -11.05
CA ASP A 178 -9.56 2.26 -11.54
C ASP A 178 -9.44 3.53 -10.68
N HIS A 179 -8.74 4.54 -11.21
CA HIS A 179 -8.53 5.85 -10.59
C HIS A 179 -9.81 6.72 -10.50
N LEU A 180 -10.91 6.33 -11.14
CA LEU A 180 -12.20 6.99 -10.96
C LEU A 180 -12.85 6.55 -9.66
N LEU A 181 -12.69 5.27 -9.31
CA LEU A 181 -13.34 4.60 -8.17
C LEU A 181 -12.41 4.33 -6.98
N GLY A 182 -11.10 4.49 -7.14
CA GLY A 182 -10.09 4.27 -6.11
C GLY A 182 -9.90 2.81 -5.71
N ASN A 183 -10.08 1.87 -6.65
CA ASN A 183 -10.07 0.42 -6.39
C ASN A 183 -9.16 -0.35 -7.37
N ILE A 184 -9.05 -1.66 -7.16
CA ILE A 184 -8.38 -2.59 -8.09
C ILE A 184 -9.33 -3.67 -8.60
N ILE A 185 -9.04 -4.15 -9.81
CA ILE A 185 -9.82 -5.09 -10.61
C ILE A 185 -8.86 -6.21 -11.07
N PRO A 186 -8.93 -7.41 -10.47
CA PRO A 186 -8.15 -8.57 -10.91
C PRO A 186 -8.74 -9.18 -12.21
N PRO A 187 -8.04 -10.12 -12.87
CA PRO A 187 -8.57 -10.74 -14.08
C PRO A 187 -9.88 -11.50 -13.81
N ASN A 188 -10.75 -11.56 -14.82
CA ASN A 188 -12.06 -12.22 -14.84
C ASN A 188 -13.15 -11.68 -13.88
N GLU A 189 -12.81 -10.97 -12.80
CA GLU A 189 -13.76 -10.27 -11.90
C GLU A 189 -14.16 -8.87 -12.43
N LEU A 190 -14.40 -8.74 -13.75
CA LEU A 190 -14.62 -7.47 -14.47
C LEU A 190 -15.87 -6.65 -14.05
N SER A 191 -16.56 -7.05 -12.98
CA SER A 191 -17.70 -6.34 -12.38
C SER A 191 -17.67 -6.30 -10.85
N ALA A 192 -16.62 -6.82 -10.18
CA ALA A 192 -16.51 -6.90 -8.73
C ALA A 192 -15.18 -6.32 -8.26
N PRO A 193 -15.13 -5.04 -7.83
CA PRO A 193 -13.95 -4.46 -7.22
C PRO A 193 -13.53 -5.21 -5.96
N ILE A 194 -12.24 -5.48 -5.81
CA ILE A 194 -11.71 -5.98 -4.54
C ILE A 194 -11.73 -4.85 -3.51
N PHE A 195 -12.42 -5.10 -2.38
CA PHE A 195 -12.22 -4.34 -1.15
C PHE A 195 -10.98 -4.92 -0.45
N PRO A 196 -9.87 -4.17 -0.32
CA PRO A 196 -8.52 -4.74 -0.26
C PRO A 196 -8.10 -5.19 1.15
N TYR A 197 -8.92 -6.05 1.74
CA TYR A 197 -8.83 -6.49 3.13
C TYR A 197 -8.17 -7.85 3.25
N GLY A 198 -7.12 -7.95 4.06
CA GLY A 198 -6.39 -9.19 4.33
C GLY A 198 -5.57 -9.09 5.62
N SER A 199 -4.93 -10.20 6.01
CA SER A 199 -4.03 -10.26 7.17
C SER A 199 -2.58 -10.30 6.72
N TYR A 200 -1.66 -9.76 7.51
CA TYR A 200 -0.23 -10.07 7.41
C TYR A 200 -0.02 -11.49 7.94
N VAL A 201 0.64 -12.36 7.16
CA VAL A 201 0.90 -13.74 7.53
C VAL A 201 2.32 -14.13 7.15
N SER A 202 3.06 -14.74 8.08
CA SER A 202 4.38 -15.30 7.80
C SER A 202 4.25 -16.55 6.91
N GLY A 203 4.92 -16.56 5.77
CA GLY A 203 4.95 -17.71 4.85
C GLY A 203 5.47 -18.98 5.51
N ASN A 204 6.43 -18.85 6.43
CA ASN A 204 6.98 -19.98 7.18
C ASN A 204 5.96 -20.58 8.17
N TRP A 205 5.12 -19.75 8.80
CA TRP A 205 4.10 -20.20 9.75
C TRP A 205 2.96 -20.95 9.05
N ILE A 206 2.55 -20.49 7.87
CA ILE A 206 1.54 -21.18 7.02
C ILE A 206 1.97 -22.63 6.75
N LEU A 207 3.25 -22.87 6.47
CA LEU A 207 3.71 -24.19 6.00
C LEU A 207 4.12 -25.13 7.14
N GLY A 208 4.60 -24.57 8.26
CA GLY A 208 4.98 -25.34 9.44
C GLY A 208 3.80 -25.65 10.35
N ASP A 209 3.16 -24.61 10.89
CA ASP A 209 2.25 -24.74 12.03
C ASP A 209 0.76 -24.71 11.65
N SER A 210 0.40 -24.03 10.55
CA SER A 210 -1.01 -23.87 10.16
C SER A 210 -1.28 -23.80 8.64
N PRO A 211 -1.17 -24.92 7.90
CA PRO A 211 -1.56 -24.95 6.47
C PRO A 211 -3.05 -24.63 6.26
N ALA A 212 -3.88 -24.91 7.25
CA ALA A 212 -5.30 -24.56 7.27
C ALA A 212 -5.56 -23.03 7.36
N ALA A 213 -4.56 -22.20 7.65
CA ALA A 213 -4.71 -20.75 7.70
C ALA A 213 -5.15 -20.17 6.35
N ILE A 214 -4.55 -20.61 5.24
CA ILE A 214 -4.94 -20.16 3.89
C ILE A 214 -6.37 -20.61 3.56
N ALA A 215 -6.73 -21.85 3.88
CA ALA A 215 -8.09 -22.35 3.75
C ALA A 215 -9.12 -21.56 4.59
N SER A 216 -8.71 -20.99 5.72
CA SER A 216 -9.57 -20.12 6.53
C SER A 216 -9.81 -18.73 5.91
N LEU A 217 -8.92 -18.28 5.01
CA LEU A 217 -9.08 -17.01 4.28
C LEU A 217 -10.00 -17.14 3.06
N ARG A 218 -10.17 -18.35 2.47
CA ARG A 218 -11.14 -18.63 1.39
C ARG A 218 -12.56 -18.16 1.75
N ASP A 219 -12.98 -18.48 2.97
CA ASP A 219 -14.35 -18.23 3.44
C ASP A 219 -14.52 -16.81 4.02
N SER A 220 -13.46 -16.00 4.02
CA SER A 220 -13.54 -14.56 4.23
C SER A 220 -14.21 -13.88 3.02
N LYS A 221 -14.84 -12.73 3.23
CA LYS A 221 -15.46 -11.95 2.14
C LYS A 221 -14.45 -11.26 1.21
N PHE A 222 -13.15 -11.35 1.52
CA PHE A 222 -12.13 -10.46 0.98
C PHE A 222 -11.00 -11.22 0.28
N LYS A 223 -10.64 -12.41 0.79
CA LYS A 223 -9.74 -13.37 0.16
C LYS A 223 -8.35 -12.83 -0.19
N ILE A 224 -7.76 -12.00 0.66
CA ILE A 224 -6.37 -11.52 0.50
C ILE A 224 -5.52 -11.98 1.69
N ALA A 225 -4.28 -12.39 1.40
CA ALA A 225 -3.21 -12.51 2.38
C ALA A 225 -2.04 -11.59 1.98
N ASN A 226 -1.45 -10.87 2.93
CA ASN A 226 -0.13 -10.25 2.73
C ASN A 226 0.95 -11.22 3.26
N ILE A 227 1.74 -11.80 2.36
CA ILE A 227 2.67 -12.89 2.68
C ILE A 227 4.05 -12.33 2.96
N VAL A 228 4.50 -12.43 4.21
CA VAL A 228 5.84 -12.03 4.66
C VAL A 228 6.82 -13.20 4.49
N PRO A 229 7.91 -13.04 3.71
CA PRO A 229 8.81 -14.13 3.32
C PRO A 229 9.82 -14.56 4.40
N GLY A 230 9.70 -14.05 5.62
CA GLY A 230 10.73 -14.17 6.65
C GLY A 230 11.93 -13.24 6.39
N LEU A 231 13.05 -13.47 7.06
CA LEU A 231 14.29 -12.71 6.89
C LEU A 231 15.19 -13.34 5.82
N PRO A 232 15.97 -12.55 5.07
CA PRO A 232 16.97 -13.09 4.13
C PRO A 232 18.16 -13.75 4.87
N PRO A 233 18.85 -14.73 4.26
CA PRO A 233 18.63 -15.27 2.92
C PRO A 233 17.37 -16.14 2.85
N TYR A 234 16.54 -15.92 1.83
CA TYR A 234 15.25 -16.57 1.70
C TYR A 234 15.38 -18.03 1.23
N ASP A 235 14.56 -18.91 1.82
CA ASP A 235 14.18 -20.16 1.15
C ASP A 235 12.87 -19.93 0.41
N TYR A 236 12.92 -19.96 -0.92
CA TYR A 236 11.75 -19.71 -1.77
C TYR A 236 10.94 -20.99 -2.07
N GLU A 237 11.46 -22.20 -1.82
CA GLU A 237 10.72 -23.46 -2.03
C GLU A 237 9.56 -23.68 -1.03
N PRO A 238 9.61 -23.13 0.19
CA PRO A 238 8.45 -22.88 1.03
C PRO A 238 7.47 -21.91 0.35
N LEU A 239 7.91 -20.71 -0.02
CA LEU A 239 7.04 -19.62 -0.48
C LEU A 239 6.28 -19.96 -1.77
N ASP A 240 6.92 -20.64 -2.72
CA ASP A 240 6.28 -21.14 -3.94
C ASP A 240 5.06 -22.05 -3.64
N LYS A 241 5.04 -22.74 -2.48
CA LYS A 241 3.90 -23.57 -2.03
C LYS A 241 2.80 -22.75 -1.37
N VAL A 242 3.13 -21.63 -0.71
CA VAL A 242 2.10 -20.68 -0.20
C VAL A 242 1.30 -20.13 -1.37
N PHE A 243 1.98 -19.72 -2.45
CA PHE A 243 1.31 -19.28 -3.67
C PHE A 243 0.43 -20.38 -4.28
N GLN A 244 0.92 -21.62 -4.39
CA GLN A 244 0.14 -22.76 -4.89
C GLN A 244 -1.11 -23.03 -4.05
N LEU A 245 -0.98 -23.13 -2.72
CA LEU A 245 -2.11 -23.37 -1.81
C LEU A 245 -3.13 -22.22 -1.85
N ALA A 246 -2.67 -20.99 -1.99
CA ALA A 246 -3.55 -19.83 -2.14
C ALA A 246 -4.24 -19.80 -3.51
N GLU A 247 -3.59 -20.26 -4.59
CA GLU A 247 -4.22 -20.38 -5.91
C GLU A 247 -5.29 -21.50 -5.91
N GLU A 248 -5.02 -22.63 -5.25
CA GLU A 248 -5.99 -23.72 -5.03
C GLU A 248 -7.21 -23.30 -4.21
N GLU A 249 -7.02 -22.50 -3.16
CA GLU A 249 -8.10 -21.99 -2.29
C GLU A 249 -8.76 -20.69 -2.82
N GLY A 250 -8.29 -20.16 -3.96
CA GLY A 250 -8.82 -18.92 -4.57
C GLY A 250 -8.59 -17.66 -3.74
N VAL A 251 -7.44 -17.59 -3.05
CA VAL A 251 -6.96 -16.48 -2.22
C VAL A 251 -5.88 -15.70 -2.97
N TRP A 252 -6.08 -14.39 -3.06
CA TRP A 252 -5.16 -13.42 -3.63
C TRP A 252 -3.99 -13.13 -2.69
N ILE A 253 -2.78 -12.94 -3.24
CA ILE A 253 -1.58 -12.63 -2.47
C ILE A 253 -1.10 -11.22 -2.79
N GLN A 254 -0.97 -10.40 -1.74
CA GLN A 254 0.01 -9.33 -1.73
C GLN A 254 1.35 -9.91 -1.28
N TYR A 255 2.42 -9.69 -2.04
CA TYR A 255 3.75 -10.22 -1.71
C TYR A 255 4.62 -9.16 -1.05
N ASP A 256 5.09 -9.42 0.18
CA ASP A 256 5.79 -8.46 1.03
C ASP A 256 7.30 -8.52 0.82
N MET A 257 7.89 -7.41 0.40
CA MET A 257 9.31 -7.27 0.07
C MET A 257 10.04 -6.30 1.02
N ARG A 258 9.48 -6.01 2.20
CA ARG A 258 10.00 -5.01 3.16
C ARG A 258 11.50 -5.10 3.42
N TRP A 259 12.05 -6.32 3.51
CA TRP A 259 13.46 -6.58 3.81
C TRP A 259 14.40 -6.48 2.59
N SER A 260 13.86 -6.20 1.40
CA SER A 260 14.59 -6.16 0.12
C SER A 260 14.59 -4.78 -0.56
N LEU A 261 13.90 -3.77 -0.02
CA LEU A 261 13.77 -2.44 -0.65
C LEU A 261 15.13 -1.80 -1.02
N THR A 262 16.16 -2.00 -0.18
CA THR A 262 17.52 -1.47 -0.37
C THR A 262 18.44 -2.39 -1.17
N ASN A 263 18.01 -3.62 -1.51
CA ASN A 263 18.80 -4.62 -2.22
C ASN A 263 18.11 -5.03 -3.52
N LEU A 264 18.40 -4.27 -4.59
CA LEU A 264 17.81 -4.45 -5.91
C LEU A 264 18.01 -5.87 -6.49
N THR A 265 19.09 -6.58 -6.13
CA THR A 265 19.29 -7.97 -6.57
C THR A 265 18.29 -8.92 -5.93
N LEU A 266 18.06 -8.83 -4.61
CA LEU A 266 17.03 -9.62 -3.94
C LEU A 266 15.62 -9.23 -4.42
N LEU A 267 15.40 -7.96 -4.75
CA LEU A 267 14.14 -7.48 -5.32
C LEU A 267 13.89 -8.08 -6.72
N GLU A 268 14.90 -8.09 -7.59
CA GLU A 268 14.84 -8.69 -8.92
C GLU A 268 14.60 -10.21 -8.85
N GLU A 269 15.30 -10.93 -7.97
CA GLU A 269 15.10 -12.37 -7.74
C GLU A 269 13.66 -12.72 -7.33
N GLN A 270 13.06 -11.93 -6.43
CA GLN A 270 11.68 -12.14 -5.99
C GLN A 270 10.65 -11.82 -7.08
N VAL A 271 10.81 -10.69 -7.78
CA VAL A 271 9.88 -10.31 -8.84
C VAL A 271 9.92 -11.32 -9.99
N GLU A 272 11.11 -11.73 -10.45
CA GLU A 272 11.23 -12.77 -11.48
C GLU A 272 10.65 -14.13 -11.02
N ARG A 273 10.78 -14.48 -9.72
CA ARG A 273 10.24 -15.75 -9.21
C ARG A 273 8.73 -15.77 -9.04
N PHE A 274 8.11 -14.70 -8.54
CA PHE A 274 6.70 -14.72 -8.11
C PHE A 274 5.70 -14.12 -9.12
N LYS A 275 6.13 -13.31 -10.10
CA LYS A 275 5.25 -12.76 -11.18
C LYS A 275 4.61 -13.80 -12.12
N LYS A 276 4.90 -15.09 -11.90
CA LYS A 276 4.35 -16.24 -12.64
C LYS A 276 3.01 -16.75 -12.08
N TYR A 277 2.65 -16.37 -10.86
CA TYR A 277 1.47 -16.90 -10.18
C TYR A 277 0.19 -16.14 -10.55
N LYS A 278 -0.93 -16.87 -10.71
CA LYS A 278 -2.19 -16.31 -11.22
C LYS A 278 -3.05 -15.65 -10.13
N ASN A 279 -2.66 -15.83 -8.88
CA ASN A 279 -3.26 -15.21 -7.70
C ASN A 279 -2.40 -14.07 -7.10
N LEU A 280 -1.33 -13.63 -7.78
CA LEU A 280 -0.61 -12.43 -7.37
C LEU A 280 -1.52 -11.20 -7.59
N LEU A 281 -1.65 -10.37 -6.54
CA LEU A 281 -2.51 -9.20 -6.54
C LEU A 281 -1.71 -7.90 -6.64
N THR A 282 -0.74 -7.74 -5.73
CA THR A 282 0.06 -6.53 -5.55
C THR A 282 1.47 -6.87 -5.04
N TRP A 283 2.43 -6.04 -5.43
CA TRP A 283 3.79 -6.04 -4.88
C TRP A 283 3.87 -5.04 -3.72
N TYR A 284 4.20 -5.48 -2.51
CA TYR A 284 4.36 -4.58 -1.37
C TYR A 284 5.85 -4.32 -1.10
N THR A 285 6.35 -3.16 -1.51
CA THR A 285 7.80 -2.88 -1.51
C THR A 285 8.34 -2.51 -0.14
N ALA A 286 7.55 -1.84 0.71
CA ALA A 286 8.03 -1.29 1.97
C ALA A 286 6.98 -1.28 3.08
N ASP A 287 7.44 -1.57 4.30
CA ASP A 287 6.70 -1.44 5.55
C ASP A 287 7.25 -0.24 6.33
N GLU A 288 6.44 0.79 6.56
CA GLU A 288 6.81 2.02 7.29
C GLU A 288 8.19 2.62 6.88
N PRO A 289 8.51 2.82 5.57
CA PRO A 289 9.82 3.35 5.12
C PRO A 289 10.02 4.81 5.53
N ASP A 290 8.92 5.50 5.83
CA ASP A 290 8.83 6.81 6.43
C ASP A 290 8.96 6.79 7.96
N GLY A 291 9.39 5.68 8.57
CA GLY A 291 9.71 5.54 9.99
C GLY A 291 11.08 6.11 10.39
N THR A 292 11.63 5.65 11.52
CA THR A 292 12.86 6.20 12.13
C THR A 292 14.12 6.11 11.29
N ASP A 293 14.22 5.10 10.41
CA ASP A 293 15.35 4.95 9.49
C ASP A 293 15.16 5.74 8.17
N TRP A 294 14.11 6.58 8.10
CA TRP A 294 13.61 7.36 6.95
C TRP A 294 14.33 7.07 5.64
N LEU A 295 13.84 6.04 4.96
CA LEU A 295 14.45 5.57 3.73
C LEU A 295 14.18 6.61 2.63
N ASN A 296 15.25 7.23 2.14
CA ASN A 296 15.20 8.25 1.10
C ASN A 296 14.27 7.80 -0.04
N THR A 297 13.28 8.62 -0.40
CA THR A 297 12.27 8.31 -1.43
C THR A 297 12.86 7.93 -2.79
N THR A 298 14.11 8.32 -3.07
CA THR A 298 14.90 7.84 -4.23
C THR A 298 15.08 6.31 -4.22
N ILE A 299 15.24 5.69 -3.06
CA ILE A 299 15.33 4.23 -2.90
C ILE A 299 13.98 3.59 -3.23
N ALA A 300 12.89 4.11 -2.67
CA ALA A 300 11.54 3.65 -2.96
C ALA A 300 11.18 3.80 -4.45
N GLN A 301 11.56 4.91 -5.08
CA GLN A 301 11.42 5.12 -6.54
C GLN A 301 12.24 4.09 -7.33
N THR A 302 13.50 3.84 -6.96
CA THR A 302 14.36 2.88 -7.66
C THR A 302 13.83 1.45 -7.56
N ALA A 303 13.30 1.07 -6.39
CA ALA A 303 12.63 -0.22 -6.19
C ALA A 303 11.34 -0.32 -7.02
N TYR A 304 10.49 0.70 -7.00
CA TYR A 304 9.28 0.77 -7.83
C TYR A 304 9.59 0.68 -9.32
N ASP A 305 10.53 1.49 -9.82
CA ASP A 305 10.94 1.50 -11.24
C ASP A 305 11.45 0.12 -11.67
N LEU A 306 12.20 -0.57 -10.81
CA LEU A 306 12.64 -1.95 -11.06
C LEU A 306 11.46 -2.94 -11.10
N VAL A 307 10.54 -2.89 -10.13
CA VAL A 307 9.35 -3.75 -10.12
C VAL A 307 8.51 -3.53 -11.39
N LYS A 308 8.16 -2.28 -11.74
CA LYS A 308 7.37 -1.98 -12.95
C LYS A 308 8.09 -2.40 -14.23
N LYS A 309 9.42 -2.32 -14.28
CA LYS A 309 10.22 -2.80 -15.42
C LYS A 309 10.14 -4.32 -15.58
N LEU A 310 10.27 -5.08 -14.49
CA LEU A 310 10.29 -6.55 -14.49
C LEU A 310 8.88 -7.16 -14.61
N ASP A 311 7.89 -6.52 -14.00
CA ASP A 311 6.47 -6.85 -14.01
C ASP A 311 5.57 -5.58 -14.02
N PRO A 312 5.17 -5.08 -15.20
CA PRO A 312 4.22 -3.96 -15.30
C PRO A 312 2.75 -4.38 -15.09
N TYR A 313 2.44 -5.67 -14.92
CA TYR A 313 1.07 -6.20 -14.94
C TYR A 313 0.36 -6.16 -13.58
N HIS A 314 1.10 -5.96 -12.49
CA HIS A 314 0.57 -5.85 -11.13
C HIS A 314 0.88 -4.47 -10.51
N PRO A 315 -0.01 -3.89 -9.68
CA PRO A 315 0.27 -2.68 -8.93
C PRO A 315 1.35 -2.88 -7.86
N VAL A 316 2.10 -1.81 -7.60
CA VAL A 316 3.00 -1.68 -6.44
C VAL A 316 2.26 -0.94 -5.32
N ALA A 317 2.49 -1.38 -4.09
CA ALA A 317 1.98 -0.82 -2.85
C ALA A 317 3.11 -0.64 -1.82
N LEU A 318 2.92 0.27 -0.88
CA LEU A 318 3.72 0.43 0.34
C LEU A 318 2.84 1.03 1.45
N VAL A 319 3.20 0.86 2.72
CA VAL A 319 2.50 1.52 3.85
C VAL A 319 3.30 2.65 4.46
N LEU A 320 2.62 3.74 4.81
CA LEU A 320 3.19 4.91 5.48
C LEU A 320 2.70 5.06 6.93
N ASN A 321 3.64 5.32 7.83
CA ASN A 321 3.43 5.58 9.25
C ASN A 321 3.18 7.05 9.58
N CYS A 322 3.57 7.98 8.72
CA CYS A 322 3.44 9.41 8.94
C CYS A 322 2.20 10.00 8.28
N LEU A 323 1.51 10.87 9.01
CA LEU A 323 0.31 11.59 8.55
C LEU A 323 0.60 12.38 7.28
N HIS A 324 1.77 13.02 7.17
CA HIS A 324 2.12 13.95 6.08
C HIS A 324 3.13 13.41 5.05
N ALA A 325 3.52 12.13 5.09
CA ALA A 325 4.49 11.58 4.12
C ALA A 325 3.89 11.27 2.72
N SER A 326 2.56 11.24 2.58
CA SER A 326 1.89 10.71 1.38
C SER A 326 2.26 11.44 0.07
N ALA A 327 2.50 12.75 0.12
CA ALA A 327 2.92 13.54 -1.03
C ALA A 327 4.33 13.16 -1.52
N GLU A 328 5.26 12.88 -0.61
CA GLU A 328 6.66 12.57 -0.95
C GLU A 328 6.81 11.19 -1.60
N TYR A 329 5.99 10.22 -1.15
CA TYR A 329 5.97 8.86 -1.69
C TYR A 329 5.01 8.67 -2.88
N ALA A 330 4.22 9.69 -3.25
CA ALA A 330 3.17 9.60 -4.26
C ALA A 330 3.63 9.05 -5.63
N SER A 331 4.89 9.27 -6.02
CA SER A 331 5.49 8.77 -7.27
C SER A 331 6.12 7.37 -7.17
N THR A 332 6.36 6.89 -5.95
CA THR A 332 7.09 5.65 -5.63
C THR A 332 6.20 4.42 -5.51
N THR A 333 4.90 4.55 -5.79
CA THR A 333 3.91 3.49 -5.66
C THR A 333 2.72 3.70 -6.60
N ASP A 334 2.00 2.61 -6.91
CA ASP A 334 0.70 2.68 -7.59
C ASP A 334 -0.46 2.81 -6.58
N ILE A 335 -0.28 2.28 -5.36
CA ILE A 335 -1.25 2.24 -4.25
C ILE A 335 -0.55 2.75 -2.98
N ILE A 336 -1.17 3.66 -2.24
CA ILE A 336 -0.59 4.17 -0.99
C ILE A 336 -1.39 3.66 0.20
N MET A 337 -0.78 2.78 0.99
CA MET A 337 -1.37 2.30 2.24
C MET A 337 -0.96 3.27 3.36
N THR A 338 -1.82 3.44 4.37
CA THR A 338 -1.49 4.16 5.62
C THR A 338 -1.78 3.26 6.81
N ILE A 339 -0.92 3.29 7.83
CA ILE A 339 -1.03 2.43 9.00
C ILE A 339 -1.51 3.20 10.24
N ARG A 340 -2.08 2.47 11.20
CA ARG A 340 -2.41 2.96 12.54
C ARG A 340 -2.23 1.85 13.57
N SER A 341 -1.40 2.13 14.58
CA SER A 341 -1.47 1.49 15.91
C SER A 341 -1.83 2.57 16.91
N THR A 342 -3.07 2.61 17.41
CA THR A 342 -3.47 3.58 18.43
C THR A 342 -2.94 3.18 19.81
N ILE A 343 -2.02 3.96 20.36
CA ILE A 343 -2.08 4.34 21.78
C ILE A 343 -1.60 5.78 21.90
N ASP A 344 -2.47 6.70 22.34
CA ASP A 344 -2.02 8.01 22.80
C ASP A 344 -1.66 7.90 24.29
N THR A 345 -0.37 8.09 24.59
CA THR A 345 0.11 8.28 25.96
C THR A 345 0.99 9.53 26.11
N CYS A 346 0.68 10.57 25.33
CA CYS A 346 1.35 11.87 25.38
C CYS A 346 0.64 12.91 26.26
N ILE A 347 -0.18 12.49 27.24
CA ILE A 347 -0.78 13.37 28.26
C ILE A 347 -0.17 13.10 29.65
N PRO A 348 0.80 13.93 30.11
CA PRO A 348 1.45 13.73 31.40
C PRO A 348 0.66 14.36 32.56
N PHE A 349 -0.62 14.00 32.76
CA PHE A 349 -1.25 14.05 34.10
C PHE A 349 -2.56 13.25 34.19
N GLN A 350 -3.01 13.08 35.44
CA GLN A 350 -4.20 12.32 35.87
C GLN A 350 -5.49 12.64 35.10
N LEU A 351 -6.05 11.64 34.42
CA LEU A 351 -7.50 11.37 34.41
C LEU A 351 -7.76 9.91 33.97
N GLY A 352 -8.62 9.19 34.68
CA GLY A 352 -8.99 7.82 34.31
C GLY A 352 -10.12 7.80 33.27
N ASN A 353 -10.12 6.77 32.43
CA ASN A 353 -11.10 6.52 31.34
C ASN A 353 -10.96 7.42 30.11
N LEU A 354 -9.85 7.26 29.38
CA LEU A 354 -9.89 7.29 27.90
C LEU A 354 -9.59 5.86 27.43
N LYS A 355 -10.36 5.34 26.47
CA LYS A 355 -10.38 3.91 26.15
C LYS A 355 -10.31 3.64 24.64
N ASP A 356 -9.79 4.61 23.91
CA ASP A 356 -9.85 4.67 22.45
C ASP A 356 -8.54 4.21 21.81
N VAL A 357 -8.19 2.99 22.20
CA VAL A 357 -7.44 2.07 21.36
C VAL A 357 -8.46 1.29 20.55
N TYR A 358 -8.19 1.01 19.26
CA TYR A 358 -8.99 0.05 18.50
C TYR A 358 -8.21 -1.27 18.35
N PRO A 359 -8.06 -2.07 19.43
CA PRO A 359 -7.32 -3.32 19.36
C PRO A 359 -8.14 -4.36 18.58
N ALA A 360 -7.79 -4.55 17.31
CA ALA A 360 -8.17 -5.75 16.56
C ALA A 360 -7.35 -6.99 16.99
N GLY A 361 -6.77 -6.95 18.19
CA GLY A 361 -6.00 -8.01 18.85
C GLY A 361 -4.88 -7.54 19.78
N ILE A 362 -4.43 -6.28 19.63
CA ILE A 362 -3.23 -5.76 20.30
C ILE A 362 -3.26 -5.97 21.81
N ASP A 363 -2.23 -6.64 22.33
CA ASP A 363 -1.95 -6.70 23.76
C ASP A 363 -1.43 -5.35 24.28
N LEU A 364 -2.36 -4.53 24.75
CA LEU A 364 -2.10 -3.18 25.24
C LEU A 364 -1.20 -3.13 26.48
N ALA A 365 -0.92 -4.26 27.14
CA ALA A 365 0.04 -4.33 28.23
C ALA A 365 1.49 -4.05 27.79
N LYS A 366 1.77 -4.12 26.48
CA LYS A 366 3.09 -3.83 25.88
C LYS A 366 3.25 -2.41 25.37
N CYS A 367 2.17 -1.65 25.28
CA CYS A 367 2.19 -0.26 24.81
C CYS A 367 2.28 0.68 26.01
N THR A 368 3.34 1.47 26.10
CA THR A 368 3.61 2.42 27.19
C THR A 368 4.11 3.75 26.63
N PRO A 369 4.25 4.82 27.44
CA PRO A 369 4.83 6.10 26.98
C PRO A 369 6.30 6.00 26.52
N THR A 370 6.94 4.82 26.64
CA THR A 370 8.36 4.62 26.34
C THR A 370 8.69 3.32 25.61
N ASP A 371 7.70 2.49 25.29
CA ASP A 371 7.89 1.12 24.77
C ASP A 371 6.63 0.65 24.01
N GLY A 372 6.82 -0.25 23.05
CA GLY A 372 5.79 -0.73 22.12
C GLY A 372 5.59 0.18 20.90
N VAL A 373 5.35 -0.44 19.73
CA VAL A 373 5.12 0.25 18.44
C VAL A 373 3.69 0.77 18.36
N CYS A 374 3.37 1.73 19.25
CA CYS A 374 2.00 2.21 19.48
C CYS A 374 1.98 3.74 19.58
N GLY A 375 1.10 4.37 18.80
CA GLY A 375 1.02 5.83 18.64
C GLY A 375 0.70 6.23 17.20
N CYS A 376 0.18 7.44 17.04
CA CYS A 376 0.00 8.09 15.74
C CYS A 376 0.07 9.62 15.89
N ASP A 377 0.54 10.28 14.83
CA ASP A 377 0.69 11.72 14.75
C ASP A 377 -0.66 12.45 14.60
N ASP A 378 -0.81 13.54 15.36
CA ASP A 378 -1.98 14.43 15.46
C ASP A 378 -3.35 13.73 15.69
N CYS A 379 -3.33 12.50 16.19
CA CYS A 379 -4.51 11.74 16.61
C CYS A 379 -5.19 12.36 17.85
N ILE A 380 -6.53 12.24 17.93
CA ILE A 380 -7.34 12.70 19.07
C ILE A 380 -7.90 11.56 19.92
N GLY A 381 -7.56 10.30 19.62
CA GLY A 381 -8.09 9.14 20.34
C GLY A 381 -9.55 8.87 19.96
N SER A 382 -9.83 8.77 18.66
CA SER A 382 -11.16 8.44 18.14
C SER A 382 -11.04 7.62 16.87
N ILE A 383 -11.34 6.33 16.98
CA ILE A 383 -11.28 5.34 15.88
C ILE A 383 -12.33 5.55 14.75
N SER A 384 -13.05 6.67 14.75
CA SER A 384 -13.75 7.23 13.58
C SER A 384 -13.13 8.52 13.06
N ALA A 385 -12.79 9.48 13.93
CA ALA A 385 -12.21 10.76 13.52
C ALA A 385 -10.74 10.63 13.06
N ASP A 386 -9.93 9.81 13.72
CA ASP A 386 -8.53 9.54 13.34
C ASP A 386 -8.43 8.68 12.07
N ILE A 387 -9.54 8.04 11.64
CA ILE A 387 -9.68 7.45 10.30
C ILE A 387 -9.92 8.56 9.28
N GLU A 388 -10.92 9.41 9.54
CA GLU A 388 -11.37 10.44 8.60
C GLU A 388 -10.32 11.54 8.39
N ALA A 389 -9.75 12.11 9.46
CA ALA A 389 -8.73 13.15 9.39
C ALA A 389 -7.42 12.69 8.72
N ARG A 390 -7.01 11.44 8.96
CA ARG A 390 -5.83 10.83 8.29
C ARG A 390 -6.10 10.55 6.82
N TRP A 391 -7.32 10.11 6.48
CA TRP A 391 -7.76 9.92 5.10
C TRP A 391 -7.83 11.24 4.31
N GLU A 392 -8.47 12.26 4.88
CA GLU A 392 -8.58 13.59 4.28
C GLU A 392 -7.21 14.23 4.11
N THR A 393 -6.29 13.99 5.04
CA THR A 393 -4.91 14.44 4.94
C THR A 393 -4.14 13.72 3.84
N PHE A 394 -4.15 12.37 3.79
CA PHE A 394 -3.53 11.65 2.68
C PHE A 394 -4.13 12.08 1.32
N SER A 395 -5.45 12.25 1.24
CA SER A 395 -6.15 12.71 0.04
C SER A 395 -5.74 14.13 -0.39
N ARG A 396 -5.66 15.08 0.54
CA ARG A 396 -5.26 16.47 0.31
C ARG A 396 -3.79 16.58 -0.11
N ASP A 397 -2.93 15.83 0.56
CA ASP A 397 -1.48 15.89 0.36
C ASP A 397 -1.11 15.20 -0.98
N LEU A 398 -1.75 14.07 -1.33
CA LEU A 398 -1.74 13.50 -2.69
C LEU A 398 -2.26 14.48 -3.75
N ALA A 399 -3.28 15.27 -3.43
CA ALA A 399 -3.88 16.25 -4.34
C ALA A 399 -3.00 17.50 -4.58
N SER A 400 -1.93 17.68 -3.79
CA SER A 400 -0.89 18.67 -4.10
C SER A 400 0.08 18.21 -5.19
N VAL A 401 0.10 16.90 -5.50
CA VAL A 401 1.02 16.28 -6.46
C VAL A 401 0.31 15.98 -7.79
N GLN A 402 0.88 16.51 -8.88
CA GLN A 402 0.30 16.44 -10.21
C GLN A 402 -0.01 15.00 -10.66
N GLY A 403 -1.30 14.74 -10.95
CA GLY A 403 -1.77 13.43 -11.41
C GLY A 403 -1.80 12.34 -10.34
N LYS A 404 -1.59 12.68 -9.06
CA LYS A 404 -1.54 11.71 -7.94
C LYS A 404 -2.72 11.81 -6.95
N ALA A 405 -3.57 12.82 -7.07
CA ALA A 405 -4.83 13.00 -6.33
C ALA A 405 -5.80 11.79 -6.35
N ARG A 406 -5.57 10.81 -7.23
CA ARG A 406 -6.43 9.65 -7.47
C ARG A 406 -5.73 8.30 -7.21
N VAL A 407 -4.50 8.31 -6.68
CA VAL A 407 -3.83 7.09 -6.19
C VAL A 407 -4.75 6.39 -5.19
N PRO A 408 -5.05 5.09 -5.35
CA PRO A 408 -5.83 4.34 -4.37
C PRO A 408 -5.17 4.42 -2.99
N GLN A 409 -5.92 4.95 -2.04
CA GLN A 409 -5.55 4.94 -0.63
C GLN A 409 -6.11 3.67 0.02
N TRP A 410 -5.31 3.02 0.84
CA TRP A 410 -5.62 1.76 1.53
C TRP A 410 -5.29 1.96 3.03
N MET A 411 -5.96 1.29 3.96
CA MET A 411 -5.72 1.49 5.40
C MET A 411 -5.41 0.19 6.15
N VAL A 412 -4.19 0.08 6.68
CA VAL A 412 -3.79 -0.99 7.59
C VAL A 412 -4.21 -0.60 9.01
N LEU A 413 -5.03 -1.44 9.64
CA LEU A 413 -5.19 -1.41 11.09
C LEU A 413 -4.18 -2.39 11.68
N GLN A 414 -3.24 -1.92 12.50
CA GLN A 414 -2.44 -2.81 13.34
C GLN A 414 -3.37 -3.44 14.40
N GLY A 415 -3.12 -4.71 14.71
CA GLY A 415 -3.98 -5.62 15.46
C GLY A 415 -3.15 -6.67 16.16
#